data_AF-A0A7S4WES6-F1
#
_entry.id   AF-A0A7S4WES6-F1
#
_cell.length_a   1.000
_cell.length_b   1.000
_cell.length_c   1.000
_cell.angle_alpha   90.00
_cell.angle_beta   90.00
_cell.angle_gamma   90.00
#
_symmetry.space_group_name_H-M   'P 1'
#
loop_
_entity.id
_entity.type
_entity.pdbx_description
1 polymer ?
#
loop_
_entity_poly.entity_id
_entity_poly.type
_entity_poly.pdbx_seq_one_letter_code
_entity_poly.pdbx_strand_id
1 'polypeptide(L)'
;DSCSKYVSKGIDMLPENKWASCPDLTLKLFSLGAEAEGFLGHQSKMESYCNEVLSQKSISTLRKKDAYMSSIHSMAHAELRYEDAIDVSLDVLKSLGIRLPRGDIPCRAQAMVSLRRTVRMIKKTPVEVIDSLPVMTDPLKLATTEFIGNLGAIAFLSGKRKFALLAMLLDTRQVQTTLSHGLYHSSASSLAVLAMMTLSVLGDVDTALCIGEYALKMQEKIESEVEKARTTFILYNIIFPHVKT
;
A
#
# COMPACT_ATOMS: atom_id res chain seq x y z
N ASP A 1 19.06 -7.59 -13.61
CA ASP A 1 20.52 -7.90 -13.58
C ASP A 1 21.44 -6.69 -13.58
N SER A 2 21.39 -5.81 -14.58
CA SER A 2 22.35 -4.68 -14.67
C SER A 2 22.32 -3.77 -13.44
N CYS A 3 21.13 -3.43 -12.92
CA CYS A 3 20.98 -2.62 -11.71
C CYS A 3 21.70 -3.22 -10.49
N SER A 4 21.47 -4.51 -10.19
CA SER A 4 22.13 -5.23 -9.08
C SER A 4 23.66 -5.17 -9.19
N LYS A 5 24.22 -5.36 -10.39
CA LYS A 5 25.67 -5.28 -10.62
C LYS A 5 26.24 -3.89 -10.33
N TYR A 6 25.57 -2.83 -10.78
CA TYR A 6 26.01 -1.45 -10.51
C TYR A 6 25.89 -1.10 -9.03
N VAL A 7 24.81 -1.50 -8.38
CA VAL A 7 24.59 -1.24 -6.96
C VAL A 7 25.60 -1.98 -6.10
N SER A 8 25.85 -3.28 -6.35
CA SER A 8 26.87 -4.04 -5.63
C SER A 8 28.23 -3.37 -5.72
N LYS A 9 28.65 -2.97 -6.93
CA LYS A 9 29.91 -2.26 -7.12
C LYS A 9 29.93 -0.90 -6.40
N GLY A 10 28.81 -0.18 -6.41
CA GLY A 10 28.66 1.07 -5.67
C GLY A 10 28.81 0.87 -4.16
N ILE A 11 28.24 -0.21 -3.61
CA ILE A 11 28.36 -0.58 -2.20
C ILE A 11 29.82 -0.94 -1.85
N ASP A 12 30.50 -1.70 -2.72
CA ASP A 12 31.91 -2.09 -2.52
C ASP A 12 32.87 -0.88 -2.53
N MET A 13 32.48 0.21 -3.18
CA MET A 13 33.25 1.46 -3.24
C MET A 13 32.95 2.43 -2.09
N LEU A 14 32.01 2.12 -1.20
CA LEU A 14 31.71 2.95 -0.03
C LEU A 14 32.84 2.84 1.01
N PRO A 15 33.18 3.94 1.70
CA PRO A 15 34.18 3.90 2.76
C PRO A 15 33.67 3.14 3.99
N GLU A 16 34.56 2.69 4.87
CA GLU A 16 34.15 1.95 6.09
C GLU A 16 33.18 2.77 6.97
N ASN A 17 33.38 4.08 7.04
CA ASN A 17 32.52 5.02 7.77
C ASN A 17 31.34 5.56 6.93
N LYS A 18 30.89 4.83 5.91
CA LYS A 18 29.81 5.18 4.95
C LYS A 18 28.60 5.88 5.56
N TRP A 19 28.10 5.39 6.70
CA TRP A 19 26.91 5.94 7.37
C TRP A 19 27.15 7.31 8.00
N ALA A 20 28.40 7.66 8.31
CA ALA A 20 28.79 8.98 8.80
C ALA A 20 29.21 9.90 7.64
N SER A 21 29.92 9.38 6.64
CA SER A 21 30.48 10.18 5.55
C SER A 21 29.48 10.52 4.45
N CYS A 22 28.60 9.57 4.09
CA CYS A 22 27.69 9.70 2.96
C CYS A 22 26.35 8.98 3.20
N PRO A 23 25.63 9.28 4.30
CA PRO A 23 24.42 8.55 4.72
C PRO A 23 23.34 8.47 3.65
N ASP A 24 23.15 9.52 2.86
CA ASP A 24 22.12 9.57 1.82
C ASP A 24 22.44 8.64 0.65
N LEU A 25 23.71 8.61 0.22
CA LEU A 25 24.18 7.71 -0.82
C LEU A 25 24.16 6.26 -0.35
N THR A 26 24.65 6.00 0.87
CA THR A 26 24.61 4.67 1.50
C THR A 26 23.18 4.15 1.55
N LEU A 27 22.26 4.95 2.10
CA LEU A 27 20.85 4.58 2.19
C LEU A 27 20.27 4.24 0.81
N LYS A 28 20.56 5.06 -0.22
CA LYS A 28 20.02 4.84 -1.56
C LYS A 28 20.57 3.57 -2.20
N LEU A 29 21.88 3.32 -2.08
CA LEU A 29 22.52 2.13 -2.63
C LEU A 29 22.00 0.86 -1.96
N PHE A 30 21.98 0.80 -0.63
CA PHE A 30 21.48 -0.38 0.06
C PHE A 30 19.99 -0.62 -0.17
N SER A 31 19.17 0.43 -0.21
CA SER A 31 17.72 0.30 -0.48
C SER A 31 17.45 -0.18 -1.90
N LEU A 32 18.12 0.40 -2.91
CA LEU A 32 18.01 -0.03 -4.30
C LEU A 32 18.56 -1.44 -4.51
N GLY A 33 19.63 -1.79 -3.78
CA GLY A 33 20.20 -3.13 -3.79
C GLY A 33 19.22 -4.15 -3.23
N ALA A 34 18.59 -3.84 -2.10
CA ALA A 34 17.56 -4.70 -1.51
C ALA A 34 16.43 -4.97 -2.50
N GLU A 35 15.88 -3.92 -3.12
CA GLU A 35 14.82 -4.05 -4.12
C GLU A 35 15.27 -4.89 -5.34
N ALA A 36 16.45 -4.60 -5.89
CA ALA A 36 16.97 -5.31 -7.06
C ALA A 36 17.24 -6.80 -6.77
N GLU A 37 17.89 -7.12 -5.65
CA GLU A 37 18.15 -8.51 -5.26
C GLU A 37 16.85 -9.25 -4.93
N GLY A 38 15.86 -8.55 -4.35
CA GLY A 38 14.52 -9.09 -4.10
C GLY A 38 13.81 -9.48 -5.40
N PHE A 39 13.84 -8.63 -6.44
CA PHE A 39 13.27 -8.96 -7.74
C PHE A 39 14.00 -10.09 -8.48
N LEU A 40 15.29 -10.27 -8.21
CA LEU A 40 16.07 -11.39 -8.75
C LEU A 40 15.91 -12.70 -7.95
N GLY A 41 15.18 -12.66 -6.83
CA GLY A 41 15.02 -13.81 -5.94
C GLY A 41 16.25 -14.14 -5.10
N HIS A 42 17.24 -13.23 -5.03
CA HIS A 42 18.43 -13.39 -4.20
C HIS A 42 18.16 -12.99 -2.75
N GLN A 43 17.31 -13.79 -2.10
CA GLN A 43 16.71 -13.53 -0.81
C GLN A 43 17.72 -13.16 0.29
N SER A 44 18.79 -13.94 0.47
CA SER A 44 19.79 -13.68 1.51
C SER A 44 20.53 -12.34 1.33
N LYS A 45 20.79 -11.93 0.08
CA LYS A 45 21.42 -10.62 -0.19
C LYS A 45 20.44 -9.48 0.06
N MET A 46 19.20 -9.62 -0.38
CA MET A 46 18.14 -8.66 -0.09
C MET A 46 17.98 -8.45 1.42
N GLU A 47 17.98 -9.52 2.21
CA GLU A 47 17.88 -9.46 3.66
C GLU A 47 19.08 -8.75 4.29
N SER A 48 20.30 -9.08 3.83
CA SER A 48 21.51 -8.42 4.31
C SER A 48 21.46 -6.90 4.08
N TYR A 49 21.04 -6.47 2.88
CA TYR A 49 20.90 -5.05 2.58
C TYR A 49 19.80 -4.36 3.36
N CYS A 50 18.65 -5.02 3.56
CA CYS A 50 17.59 -4.51 4.42
C CYS A 50 18.10 -4.35 5.85
N ASN A 51 18.73 -5.37 6.43
CA ASN A 51 19.21 -5.36 7.80
C ASN A 51 20.28 -4.27 8.04
N GLU A 52 21.16 -4.04 7.07
CA GLU A 52 22.15 -2.96 7.11
C GLU A 52 21.47 -1.58 7.25
N VAL A 53 20.38 -1.33 6.51
CA VAL A 53 19.61 -0.08 6.60
C VAL A 53 18.77 -0.01 7.88
N LEU A 54 18.06 -1.09 8.20
CA LEU A 54 17.09 -1.14 9.30
C LEU A 54 17.78 -1.00 10.67
N SER A 55 19.00 -1.49 10.81
CA SER A 55 19.81 -1.36 12.04
C SER A 55 20.24 0.08 12.37
N GLN A 56 20.20 1.01 11.41
CA GLN A 56 20.71 2.37 11.61
C GLN A 56 19.77 3.26 12.42
N LYS A 57 20.03 3.45 13.72
CA LYS A 57 19.16 4.24 14.61
C LYS A 57 19.07 5.73 14.26
N SER A 58 20.08 6.29 13.57
CA SER A 58 20.14 7.70 13.17
C SER A 58 19.21 8.05 12.00
N ILE A 59 18.76 7.04 11.25
CA ILE A 59 17.90 7.22 10.08
C ILE A 59 16.43 7.04 10.51
N SER A 60 15.59 8.02 10.18
CA SER A 60 14.17 7.97 10.51
C SER A 60 13.44 6.84 9.77
N THR A 61 12.34 6.34 10.33
CA THR A 61 11.54 5.28 9.70
C THR A 61 11.11 5.65 8.28
N LEU A 62 10.70 6.90 8.06
CA LEU A 62 10.27 7.37 6.74
C LEU A 62 11.38 7.21 5.68
N ARG A 63 12.63 7.49 6.06
CA ARG A 63 13.78 7.33 5.17
C ARG A 63 14.10 5.86 4.88
N LYS A 64 13.78 4.96 5.79
CA LYS A 64 13.96 3.50 5.63
C LYS A 64 12.81 2.82 4.89
N LYS A 65 11.87 3.58 4.31
CA LYS A 65 10.64 3.01 3.75
C LYS A 65 10.91 1.86 2.77
N ASP A 66 11.85 2.06 1.84
CA ASP A 66 12.12 1.11 0.76
C ASP A 66 12.65 -0.22 1.33
N ALA A 67 13.59 -0.16 2.28
CA ALA A 67 14.11 -1.34 2.96
C ALA A 67 13.03 -2.08 3.77
N TYR A 68 12.15 -1.36 4.46
CA TYR A 68 11.00 -1.99 5.13
C TYR A 68 10.07 -2.66 4.12
N MET A 69 9.75 -1.99 3.01
CA MET A 69 8.86 -2.56 1.99
C MET A 69 9.44 -3.81 1.35
N SER A 70 10.73 -3.83 0.99
CA SER A 70 11.40 -5.03 0.46
C SER A 70 11.37 -6.18 1.47
N SER A 71 11.69 -5.89 2.74
CA SER A 71 11.68 -6.90 3.82
C SER A 71 10.27 -7.48 4.05
N ILE A 72 9.25 -6.61 4.16
CA ILE A 72 7.84 -7.02 4.35
C ILE A 72 7.34 -7.84 3.15
N HIS A 73 7.60 -7.37 1.92
CA HIS A 73 7.18 -8.05 0.70
C HIS A 73 7.79 -9.45 0.62
N SER A 74 9.07 -9.56 0.97
CA SER A 74 9.77 -10.83 0.98
C SER A 74 9.21 -11.80 2.04
N MET A 75 9.01 -11.34 3.29
CA MET A 75 8.37 -12.14 4.33
C MET A 75 7.01 -12.68 3.88
N ALA A 76 6.19 -11.83 3.24
CA ALA A 76 4.85 -12.21 2.81
C ALA A 76 4.83 -13.17 1.60
N HIS A 77 5.66 -12.93 0.59
CA HIS A 77 5.53 -13.59 -0.71
C HIS A 77 6.60 -14.65 -0.99
N ALA A 78 7.82 -14.49 -0.49
CA ALA A 78 8.88 -15.49 -0.66
C ALA A 78 8.82 -16.54 0.46
N GLU A 79 8.61 -16.11 1.70
CA GLU A 79 8.61 -16.99 2.89
C GLU A 79 7.21 -17.41 3.36
N LEU A 80 6.14 -16.81 2.82
CA LEU A 80 4.75 -17.04 3.23
C LEU A 80 4.47 -16.75 4.72
N ARG A 81 5.29 -15.91 5.34
CA ARG A 81 5.19 -15.46 6.74
C ARG A 81 4.30 -14.22 6.85
N TYR A 82 3.04 -14.37 6.45
CA TYR A 82 2.06 -13.28 6.42
C TYR A 82 1.87 -12.57 7.77
N GLU A 83 1.87 -13.31 8.88
CA GLU A 83 1.68 -12.72 10.21
C GLU A 83 2.85 -11.82 10.61
N ASP A 84 4.07 -12.27 10.38
CA ASP A 84 5.28 -11.50 10.68
C ASP A 84 5.32 -10.24 9.80
N ALA A 85 4.99 -10.37 8.52
CA ALA A 85 4.89 -9.24 7.59
C ALA A 85 3.84 -8.21 8.05
N ILE A 86 2.70 -8.67 8.57
CA ILE A 86 1.64 -7.82 9.12
C ILE A 86 2.12 -7.12 10.39
N ASP A 87 2.74 -7.83 11.32
CA ASP A 87 3.19 -7.27 12.59
C ASP A 87 4.27 -6.20 12.37
N VAL A 88 5.26 -6.47 11.50
CA VAL A 88 6.29 -5.49 11.11
C VAL A 88 5.63 -4.26 10.47
N SER A 89 4.69 -4.45 9.54
CA SER A 89 3.97 -3.34 8.90
C SER A 89 3.22 -2.47 9.91
N LEU A 90 2.57 -3.11 10.90
CA LEU A 90 1.84 -2.41 11.96
C LEU A 90 2.79 -1.60 12.86
N ASP A 91 3.98 -2.12 13.15
CA ASP A 91 5.01 -1.40 13.92
C ASP A 91 5.58 -0.22 13.14
N VAL A 92 5.84 -0.39 11.84
CA VAL A 92 6.26 0.70 10.95
C VAL A 92 5.22 1.81 10.92
N LEU A 93 3.95 1.47 10.65
CA LEU A 93 2.86 2.45 10.64
C LEU A 93 2.70 3.16 11.99
N LYS A 94 2.85 2.46 13.10
CA LYS A 94 2.83 3.05 14.44
C LYS A 94 3.95 4.09 14.62
N SER A 95 5.15 3.79 14.13
CA SER A 95 6.29 4.72 14.18
C SER A 95 6.10 5.95 13.28
N LEU A 96 5.29 5.83 12.21
CA LEU A 96 4.86 6.92 11.34
C LEU A 96 3.64 7.69 11.90
N GLY A 97 3.19 7.36 13.12
CA GLY A 97 2.09 8.03 13.82
C GLY A 97 0.71 7.40 13.61
N ILE A 98 0.62 6.29 12.88
CA ILE A 98 -0.66 5.65 12.54
C ILE A 98 -0.89 4.40 13.37
N ARG A 99 -1.93 4.47 14.20
CA ARG A 99 -2.34 3.35 15.04
C ARG A 99 -3.47 2.59 14.36
N LEU A 100 -3.28 1.27 14.28
CA LEU A 100 -4.24 0.31 13.77
C LEU A 100 -4.60 -0.70 14.86
N PRO A 101 -5.84 -1.20 14.89
CA PRO A 101 -6.27 -2.18 15.87
C PRO A 101 -5.58 -3.53 15.62
N ARG A 102 -5.10 -4.18 16.68
CA ARG A 102 -4.55 -5.55 16.64
C ARG A 102 -5.55 -6.64 17.04
N GLY A 103 -6.70 -6.27 17.61
CA GLY A 103 -7.71 -7.21 18.11
C GLY A 103 -8.91 -7.38 17.18
N ASP A 104 -9.48 -8.59 17.15
CA ASP A 104 -10.57 -8.98 16.24
C ASP A 104 -11.88 -8.19 16.47
N ILE A 105 -12.30 -8.05 17.72
CA ILE A 105 -13.55 -7.37 18.11
C ILE A 105 -13.50 -5.87 17.78
N PRO A 106 -12.47 -5.09 18.18
CA PRO A 106 -12.38 -3.69 17.79
C PRO A 106 -12.21 -3.51 16.29
N CYS A 107 -11.52 -4.44 15.60
CA CYS A 107 -11.35 -4.39 14.15
C CYS A 107 -12.68 -4.52 13.40
N ARG A 108 -13.55 -5.47 13.78
CA ARG A 108 -14.85 -5.68 13.12
C ARG A 108 -15.76 -4.46 13.21
N ALA A 109 -15.90 -3.90 14.41
CA ALA A 109 -16.76 -2.74 14.62
C ALA A 109 -16.24 -1.51 13.87
N GLN A 110 -14.92 -1.25 13.94
CA GLN A 110 -14.29 -0.15 13.23
C GLN A 110 -14.37 -0.31 11.71
N ALA A 111 -14.15 -1.50 11.17
CA ALA A 111 -14.23 -1.77 9.74
C ALA A 111 -15.64 -1.49 9.19
N MET A 112 -16.69 -2.00 9.85
CA MET A 112 -18.07 -1.77 9.42
C MET A 112 -18.49 -0.31 9.52
N VAL A 113 -18.11 0.39 10.60
CA VAL A 113 -18.38 1.82 10.76
C VAL A 113 -17.64 2.62 9.70
N SER A 114 -16.37 2.31 9.45
CA SER A 114 -15.54 2.97 8.45
C SER A 114 -16.07 2.76 7.04
N LEU A 115 -16.50 1.54 6.69
CA LEU A 115 -17.10 1.22 5.40
C LEU A 115 -18.36 2.06 5.15
N ARG A 116 -19.32 2.02 6.08
CA ARG A 116 -20.57 2.81 5.96
C ARG A 116 -20.30 4.31 5.90
N ARG A 117 -19.33 4.81 6.68
CA ARG A 117 -18.92 6.22 6.65
C ARG A 117 -18.32 6.60 5.30
N THR A 118 -17.43 5.78 4.76
CA THR A 118 -16.74 6.03 3.49
C THR A 118 -17.72 6.01 2.32
N VAL A 119 -18.61 5.03 2.28
CA VAL A 119 -19.69 4.97 1.28
C VAL A 119 -20.58 6.21 1.36
N ARG A 120 -20.98 6.65 2.56
CA ARG A 120 -21.74 7.91 2.72
C ARG A 120 -20.96 9.14 2.29
N MET A 121 -19.65 9.17 2.52
CA MET A 121 -18.81 10.28 2.06
C MET A 121 -18.83 10.34 0.53
N ILE A 122 -18.61 9.21 -0.16
CA ILE A 122 -18.67 9.18 -1.63
C ILE A 122 -20.05 9.56 -2.15
N LYS A 123 -21.13 9.03 -1.58
CA LYS A 123 -22.50 9.41 -1.99
C LYS A 123 -22.78 10.91 -1.85
N LYS A 124 -22.06 11.62 -0.97
CA LYS A 124 -22.18 13.06 -0.76
C LYS A 124 -21.15 13.88 -1.54
N THR A 125 -20.11 13.25 -2.08
CA THR A 125 -19.08 13.92 -2.85
C THR A 125 -19.57 14.06 -4.29
N PRO A 126 -19.74 15.29 -4.81
CA PRO A 126 -20.06 15.50 -6.21
C PRO A 126 -18.94 14.97 -7.12
N VAL A 127 -19.30 14.51 -8.32
CA VAL A 127 -18.35 13.97 -9.30
C VAL A 127 -17.28 14.98 -9.66
N GLU A 128 -17.66 16.26 -9.72
CA GLU A 128 -16.80 17.38 -10.06
C GLU A 128 -15.70 17.58 -9.03
N VAL A 129 -16.00 17.31 -7.75
CA VAL A 129 -15.00 17.39 -6.68
C VAL A 129 -13.93 16.31 -6.87
N ILE A 130 -14.35 15.09 -7.22
CA ILE A 130 -13.44 13.99 -7.53
C ILE A 130 -12.55 14.36 -8.72
N ASP A 131 -13.13 15.00 -9.72
CA ASP A 131 -12.37 15.42 -10.90
C ASP A 131 -11.33 16.51 -10.60
N SER A 132 -11.62 17.37 -9.64
CA SER A 132 -10.73 18.45 -9.21
C SER A 132 -9.71 18.04 -8.13
N LEU A 133 -9.68 16.77 -7.70
CA LEU A 133 -8.77 16.36 -6.63
C LEU A 133 -7.30 16.58 -7.03
N PRO A 134 -6.53 17.34 -6.22
CA PRO A 134 -5.12 17.58 -6.50
C PRO A 134 -4.32 16.29 -6.34
N VAL A 135 -3.15 16.21 -6.97
CA VAL A 135 -2.21 15.12 -6.69
C VAL A 135 -1.59 15.32 -5.30
N MET A 136 -1.52 14.25 -4.53
CA MET A 136 -0.92 14.24 -3.19
C MET A 136 0.59 14.47 -3.28
N THR A 137 1.10 15.48 -2.59
CA THR A 137 2.52 15.85 -2.59
C THR A 137 3.25 15.62 -1.27
N ASP A 138 2.52 15.34 -0.19
CA ASP A 138 3.10 15.12 1.14
C ASP A 138 3.81 13.75 1.21
N PRO A 139 5.15 13.71 1.38
CA PRO A 139 5.92 12.46 1.37
C PRO A 139 5.54 11.50 2.51
N LEU A 140 5.16 12.02 3.68
CA LEU A 140 4.76 11.18 4.81
C LEU A 140 3.43 10.49 4.52
N LYS A 141 2.48 11.20 3.92
CA LYS A 141 1.18 10.64 3.53
C LYS A 141 1.31 9.65 2.39
N LEU A 142 2.16 9.94 1.40
CA LEU A 142 2.45 9.00 0.33
C LEU A 142 3.04 7.70 0.89
N ALA A 143 4.12 7.77 1.67
CA ALA A 143 4.75 6.59 2.25
C ALA A 143 3.79 5.80 3.16
N THR A 144 3.01 6.51 3.98
CA THR A 144 1.98 5.91 4.81
C THR A 144 0.95 5.14 3.97
N THR A 145 0.43 5.77 2.92
CA THR A 145 -0.64 5.20 2.10
C THR A 145 -0.13 3.99 1.35
N GLU A 146 1.13 4.05 0.89
CA GLU A 146 1.86 2.93 0.29
C GLU A 146 1.98 1.74 1.26
N PHE A 147 2.38 1.97 2.53
CA PHE A 147 2.42 0.93 3.56
C PHE A 147 1.02 0.36 3.87
N ILE A 148 0.00 1.21 3.96
CA ILE A 148 -1.39 0.79 4.19
C ILE A 148 -1.88 -0.10 3.04
N GLY A 149 -1.61 0.27 1.79
CA GLY A 149 -1.98 -0.49 0.61
C GLY A 149 -1.29 -1.86 0.58
N ASN A 150 0.02 -1.90 0.82
CA ASN A 150 0.78 -3.16 0.89
C ASN A 150 0.27 -4.06 2.02
N LEU A 151 0.09 -3.51 3.23
CA LEU A 151 -0.48 -4.24 4.36
C LEU A 151 -1.89 -4.76 4.05
N GLY A 152 -2.72 -3.98 3.36
CA GLY A 152 -4.06 -4.39 2.93
C GLY A 152 -4.02 -5.62 2.02
N ALA A 153 -3.10 -5.64 1.05
CA ALA A 153 -2.91 -6.77 0.15
C ALA A 153 -2.43 -8.03 0.90
N ILE A 154 -1.42 -7.90 1.76
CA ILE A 154 -0.88 -9.01 2.57
C ILE A 154 -1.97 -9.56 3.51
N ALA A 155 -2.73 -8.68 4.16
CA ALA A 155 -3.81 -9.05 5.06
C ALA A 155 -4.94 -9.80 4.34
N PHE A 156 -5.27 -9.41 3.11
CA PHE A 156 -6.23 -10.11 2.27
C PHE A 156 -5.73 -11.50 1.86
N LEU A 157 -4.47 -11.58 1.39
CA LEU A 157 -3.86 -12.82 0.91
C LEU A 157 -3.62 -13.86 2.01
N SER A 158 -3.45 -13.43 3.27
CA SER A 158 -3.31 -14.34 4.40
C SER A 158 -4.50 -15.29 4.60
N GLY A 159 -5.68 -14.96 4.04
CA GLY A 159 -6.87 -15.81 4.09
C GLY A 159 -7.53 -15.94 5.48
N LYS A 160 -6.94 -15.35 6.52
CA LYS A 160 -7.50 -15.37 7.88
C LYS A 160 -8.55 -14.29 8.04
N ARG A 161 -9.70 -14.67 8.61
CA ARG A 161 -10.85 -13.77 8.87
C ARG A 161 -10.46 -12.49 9.63
N LYS A 162 -9.55 -12.58 10.60
CA LYS A 162 -9.04 -11.41 11.35
C LYS A 162 -8.40 -10.36 10.46
N PHE A 163 -7.64 -10.80 9.47
CA PHE A 163 -6.90 -9.93 8.56
C PHE A 163 -7.76 -9.43 7.41
N ALA A 164 -8.80 -10.17 6.99
CA ALA A 164 -9.79 -9.65 6.04
C ALA A 164 -10.51 -8.39 6.58
N LEU A 165 -10.82 -8.35 7.88
CA LEU A 165 -11.40 -7.16 8.52
C LEU A 165 -10.40 -6.00 8.59
N LEU A 166 -9.11 -6.31 8.83
CA LEU A 166 -8.04 -5.33 8.80
C LEU A 166 -7.90 -4.73 7.39
N ALA A 167 -7.88 -5.56 6.35
CA ALA A 167 -7.81 -5.13 4.95
C ALA A 167 -8.96 -4.18 4.58
N MET A 168 -10.19 -4.49 5.03
CA MET A 168 -11.34 -3.59 4.86
C MET A 168 -11.15 -2.24 5.55
N LEU A 169 -10.65 -2.24 6.79
CA LEU A 169 -10.36 -0.99 7.51
C LEU A 169 -9.27 -0.17 6.81
N LEU A 170 -8.24 -0.82 6.29
CA LEU A 170 -7.14 -0.17 5.57
C LEU A 170 -7.62 0.45 4.26
N ASP A 171 -8.42 -0.27 3.49
CA ASP A 171 -8.95 0.23 2.22
C ASP A 171 -9.87 1.44 2.40
N THR A 172 -10.76 1.40 3.40
CA THR A 172 -11.61 2.56 3.72
C THR A 172 -10.80 3.78 4.17
N ARG A 173 -9.65 3.58 4.86
CA ARG A 173 -8.73 4.68 5.19
C ARG A 173 -8.01 5.23 3.96
N GLN A 174 -7.63 4.38 3.01
CA GLN A 174 -7.03 4.80 1.74
C GLN A 174 -7.98 5.73 0.99
N VAL A 175 -9.24 5.33 0.83
CA VAL A 175 -10.25 6.15 0.15
C VAL A 175 -10.52 7.47 0.89
N GLN A 176 -10.63 7.44 2.23
CA GLN A 176 -10.76 8.67 3.01
C GLN A 176 -9.55 9.61 2.85
N THR A 177 -8.35 9.03 2.71
CA THR A 177 -7.11 9.76 2.46
C THR A 177 -7.11 10.39 1.08
N THR A 178 -7.55 9.67 0.04
CA THR A 178 -7.76 10.23 -1.30
C THR A 178 -8.71 11.43 -1.29
N LEU A 179 -9.86 11.29 -0.63
CA LEU A 179 -10.88 12.34 -0.58
C LEU A 179 -10.44 13.59 0.19
N SER A 180 -9.49 13.48 1.13
CA SER A 180 -9.07 14.59 1.99
C SER A 180 -7.70 15.18 1.64
N HIS A 181 -6.83 14.40 0.99
CA HIS A 181 -5.43 14.77 0.73
C HIS A 181 -5.03 14.64 -0.74
N GLY A 182 -5.95 14.25 -1.61
CA GLY A 182 -5.72 14.21 -3.04
C GLY A 182 -5.34 12.83 -3.57
N LEU A 183 -5.16 12.78 -4.89
CA LEU A 183 -4.89 11.57 -5.65
C LEU A 183 -3.48 11.04 -5.39
N TYR A 184 -3.37 9.73 -5.25
CA TYR A 184 -2.11 8.99 -5.27
C TYR A 184 -2.22 7.81 -6.25
N HIS A 185 -1.10 7.16 -6.56
CA HIS A 185 -1.01 6.17 -7.63
C HIS A 185 -2.05 5.03 -7.57
N SER A 186 -2.50 4.61 -6.37
CA SER A 186 -3.48 3.53 -6.18
C SER A 186 -4.86 4.03 -5.72
N SER A 187 -5.18 5.31 -5.94
CA SER A 187 -6.50 5.85 -5.58
C SER A 187 -7.66 5.19 -6.34
N ALA A 188 -7.49 4.93 -7.64
CA ALA A 188 -8.52 4.27 -8.45
C ALA A 188 -8.73 2.80 -8.03
N SER A 189 -7.64 2.08 -7.74
CA SER A 189 -7.73 0.69 -7.31
C SER A 189 -8.38 0.56 -5.93
N SER A 190 -8.09 1.46 -4.98
CA SER A 190 -8.80 1.52 -3.70
C SER A 190 -10.30 1.81 -3.83
N LEU A 191 -10.72 2.64 -4.79
CA LEU A 191 -12.16 2.84 -5.04
C LEU A 191 -12.82 1.59 -5.64
N ALA A 192 -12.14 0.88 -6.54
CA ALA A 192 -12.64 -0.38 -7.08
C ALA A 192 -12.79 -1.44 -5.97
N VAL A 193 -11.84 -1.52 -5.04
CA VAL A 193 -11.93 -2.40 -3.86
C VAL A 193 -13.11 -1.98 -2.96
N LEU A 194 -13.31 -0.68 -2.72
CA LEU A 194 -14.46 -0.20 -1.97
C LEU A 194 -15.79 -0.54 -2.64
N ALA A 195 -15.87 -0.45 -3.97
CA ALA A 195 -17.04 -0.83 -4.73
C ALA A 195 -17.33 -2.33 -4.57
N MET A 196 -16.31 -3.18 -4.65
CA MET A 196 -16.42 -4.63 -4.35
C MET A 196 -16.89 -4.87 -2.91
N MET A 197 -16.37 -4.15 -1.92
CA MET A 197 -16.82 -4.27 -0.52
C MET A 197 -18.26 -3.80 -0.33
N THR A 198 -18.67 -2.75 -1.03
CA THR A 198 -20.05 -2.25 -1.01
C THR A 198 -21.02 -3.30 -1.56
N LEU A 199 -20.66 -3.94 -2.67
CA LEU A 199 -21.45 -5.03 -3.25
C LEU A 199 -21.49 -6.26 -2.31
N SER A 200 -20.33 -6.78 -1.92
CA SER A 200 -20.23 -8.05 -1.18
C SER A 200 -20.67 -7.97 0.28
N VAL A 201 -20.49 -6.82 0.95
CA VAL A 201 -20.78 -6.67 2.39
C VAL A 201 -22.10 -5.95 2.63
N LEU A 202 -22.43 -4.92 1.84
CA LEU A 202 -23.65 -4.14 2.01
C LEU A 202 -24.79 -4.59 1.08
N GLY A 203 -24.50 -5.33 0.01
CA GLY A 203 -25.49 -5.74 -0.98
C GLY A 203 -26.06 -4.59 -1.81
N ASP A 204 -25.44 -3.39 -1.74
CA ASP A 204 -25.92 -2.17 -2.41
C ASP A 204 -25.29 -2.09 -3.81
N VAL A 205 -25.97 -2.72 -4.78
CA VAL A 205 -25.50 -2.85 -6.16
C VAL A 205 -25.37 -1.48 -6.84
N ASP A 206 -26.40 -0.64 -6.74
CA ASP A 206 -26.43 0.68 -7.39
C ASP A 206 -25.27 1.55 -6.93
N THR A 207 -24.97 1.52 -5.63
CA THR A 207 -23.84 2.27 -5.08
C THR A 207 -22.51 1.68 -5.50
N ALA A 208 -22.39 0.35 -5.55
CA ALA A 208 -21.17 -0.30 -6.03
C ALA A 208 -20.88 0.07 -7.49
N LEU A 209 -21.90 0.15 -8.34
CA LEU A 209 -21.78 0.59 -9.74
C LEU A 209 -21.32 2.04 -9.82
N CYS A 210 -21.97 2.93 -9.08
CA CYS A 210 -21.60 4.35 -9.03
C CYS A 210 -20.14 4.55 -8.58
N ILE A 211 -19.68 3.85 -7.53
CA ILE A 211 -18.29 3.89 -7.09
C ILE A 211 -17.36 3.30 -8.15
N GLY A 212 -17.77 2.25 -8.85
CA GLY A 212 -17.00 1.63 -9.93
C GLY A 212 -16.78 2.57 -11.13
N GLU A 213 -17.82 3.30 -11.55
CA GLU A 213 -17.70 4.34 -12.58
C GLU A 213 -16.76 5.47 -12.15
N TYR A 214 -16.79 5.87 -10.87
CA TYR A 214 -15.84 6.85 -10.35
C TYR A 214 -14.40 6.34 -10.38
N ALA A 215 -14.18 5.06 -10.07
CA ALA A 215 -12.86 4.47 -10.15
C ALA A 215 -12.31 4.51 -11.60
N LEU A 216 -13.14 4.24 -12.62
CA LEU A 216 -12.73 4.35 -14.03
C LEU A 216 -12.36 5.78 -14.42
N LYS A 217 -13.17 6.77 -14.05
CA LYS A 217 -12.86 8.18 -14.35
C LYS A 217 -11.56 8.63 -13.69
N MET A 218 -11.31 8.20 -12.46
CA MET A 218 -10.07 8.51 -11.75
C MET A 218 -8.85 7.82 -12.36
N GLN A 219 -9.03 6.62 -12.91
CA GLN A 219 -7.98 5.86 -13.57
C GLN A 219 -7.39 6.59 -14.79
N GLU A 220 -8.18 7.40 -15.50
CA GLU A 220 -7.71 8.20 -16.64
C GLU A 220 -6.64 9.24 -16.25
N LYS A 221 -6.63 9.67 -14.98
CA LYS A 221 -5.69 10.67 -14.43
C LYS A 221 -4.42 10.05 -13.84
N ILE A 222 -4.38 8.72 -13.72
CA ILE A 222 -3.24 8.00 -13.15
C ILE A 222 -2.33 7.55 -14.29
N GLU A 223 -1.03 7.88 -14.19
CA GLU A 223 -0.05 7.50 -15.22
C GLU A 223 0.34 6.01 -15.16
N SER A 224 0.12 5.32 -14.04
CA SER A 224 0.55 3.94 -13.83
C SER A 224 -0.35 2.91 -14.52
N GLU A 225 0.14 2.31 -15.61
CA GLU A 225 -0.55 1.23 -16.35
C GLU A 225 -0.86 -0.01 -15.50
N VAL A 226 -0.04 -0.32 -14.49
CA VAL A 226 -0.29 -1.44 -13.58
C VAL A 226 -1.54 -1.19 -12.74
N GLU A 227 -1.70 0.03 -12.23
CA GLU A 227 -2.86 0.39 -11.41
C GLU A 227 -4.12 0.52 -12.26
N LYS A 228 -3.98 0.93 -13.52
CA LYS A 228 -5.05 0.83 -14.52
C LYS A 228 -5.53 -0.60 -14.70
N ALA A 229 -4.61 -1.53 -14.97
CA ALA A 229 -4.94 -2.94 -15.17
C ALA A 229 -5.63 -3.55 -13.93
N ARG A 230 -5.15 -3.25 -12.73
CA ARG A 230 -5.77 -3.71 -11.47
C ARG A 230 -7.20 -3.20 -11.30
N THR A 231 -7.42 -1.91 -11.55
CA THR A 231 -8.73 -1.28 -11.44
C THR A 231 -9.71 -1.90 -12.43
N THR A 232 -9.32 -1.99 -13.71
CA THR A 232 -10.10 -2.65 -14.76
C THR A 232 -10.41 -4.10 -14.39
N PHE A 233 -9.42 -4.86 -13.91
CA PHE A 233 -9.62 -6.26 -13.55
C PHE A 233 -10.69 -6.44 -12.47
N ILE A 234 -10.67 -5.62 -11.41
CA ILE A 234 -11.66 -5.69 -10.33
C ILE A 234 -13.06 -5.33 -10.85
N LEU A 235 -13.16 -4.21 -11.58
CA LEU A 235 -14.46 -3.71 -12.03
C LEU A 235 -15.14 -4.66 -13.03
N TYR A 236 -14.40 -5.12 -14.04
CA TYR A 236 -14.98 -5.96 -15.10
C TYR A 236 -15.24 -7.41 -14.67
N ASN A 237 -14.52 -7.94 -13.68
CA ASN A 237 -14.78 -9.31 -13.20
C ASN A 237 -15.76 -9.37 -12.03
N ILE A 238 -15.86 -8.32 -11.21
CA ILE A 238 -16.60 -8.39 -9.94
C ILE A 238 -17.81 -7.46 -9.93
N ILE A 239 -17.80 -6.35 -10.67
CA ILE A 239 -18.84 -5.33 -10.56
C ILE A 239 -19.74 -5.34 -11.79
N PHE A 240 -19.19 -5.18 -12.98
CA PHE A 240 -19.97 -5.13 -14.21
C PHE A 240 -20.69 -6.43 -14.60
N PRO A 241 -20.29 -7.64 -14.17
CA PRO A 241 -21.11 -8.84 -14.40
C PRO A 241 -22.46 -8.83 -13.66
N HIS A 242 -22.59 -7.99 -12.63
CA HIS A 242 -23.87 -7.76 -11.94
C HIS A 242 -24.73 -6.70 -12.62
N VAL A 243 -24.21 -6.01 -13.64
CA VAL A 243 -24.99 -5.27 -14.63
C VAL A 243 -25.52 -6.29 -15.65
N LYS A 244 -26.49 -7.11 -15.25
CA LYS A 244 -27.30 -7.83 -16.23
C LYS A 244 -28.50 -6.97 -16.60
N THR A 245 -28.53 -6.57 -17.87
CA THR A 245 -29.67 -6.32 -18.78
C THR A 245 -31.06 -6.33 -18.16
#